data_AF-A0A662BZE3-F1
#
_entry.id   AF-A0A662BZE3-F1
#
_cell.length_a   1.000
_cell.length_b   1.000
_cell.length_c   1.000
_cell.angle_alpha   90.00
_cell.angle_beta   90.00
_cell.angle_gamma   90.00
#
_symmetry.space_group_name_H-M   'P 1'
#
loop_
_entity.id
_entity.type
_entity.pdbx_description
1 polymer ?
#
loop_
_entity_poly.entity_id
_entity_poly.type
_entity_poly.pdbx_seq_one_letter_code
_entity_poly.pdbx_strand_id
1 'polypeptide(L)'
;MEINYKCPKCRSYLNIGEKIVLSVKVESEHKGLILFEKELGNYKVKKHDLIQYKKGDLIGFYCPICHENLAAKNVNENLAEVLMVDEKDNEYKVMFSKIVGEHATYKVSDSKVESFGEDKEKYINFFGHTPTYE
;
A
#
# COMPACT_ATOMS: atom_id res chain seq x y z
N MET A 1 4.15 18.51 8.31
CA MET A 1 4.35 17.05 8.14
C MET A 1 4.20 16.69 6.69
N GLU A 2 5.25 17.01 5.94
CA GLU A 2 5.43 16.62 4.54
C GLU A 2 5.92 15.16 4.52
N ILE A 3 4.99 14.23 4.34
CA ILE A 3 5.29 12.82 4.14
C ILE A 3 5.17 12.54 2.65
N ASN A 4 6.18 11.88 2.11
CA ASN A 4 6.22 11.51 0.71
C ASN A 4 6.25 10.00 0.52
N TYR A 5 5.71 9.55 -0.61
CA TYR A 5 5.70 8.15 -1.00
C TYR A 5 6.48 7.99 -2.29
N LYS A 6 7.35 6.97 -2.36
CA LYS A 6 8.20 6.66 -3.52
C LYS A 6 7.98 5.23 -3.98
N CYS A 7 8.18 5.03 -5.27
CA CYS A 7 8.24 3.69 -5.83
C CYS A 7 9.51 2.96 -5.35
N PRO A 8 9.42 1.70 -4.87
CA PRO A 8 10.60 0.93 -4.49
C PRO A 8 11.48 0.53 -5.68
N LYS A 9 10.98 0.63 -6.91
CA LYS A 9 11.70 0.24 -8.14
C LYS A 9 12.39 1.42 -8.82
N CYS A 10 11.65 2.49 -9.13
CA CYS A 10 12.19 3.65 -9.84
C CYS A 10 12.46 4.87 -8.94
N ARG A 11 12.16 4.79 -7.64
CA ARG A 11 12.37 5.85 -6.64
C ARG A 11 11.61 7.16 -6.90
N SER A 12 10.76 7.20 -7.92
CA SER A 12 9.93 8.36 -8.24
C SER A 12 8.83 8.56 -7.20
N TYR A 13 8.45 9.83 -6.98
CA TYR A 13 7.37 10.19 -6.06
C TYR A 13 6.02 9.71 -6.60
N LEU A 14 5.20 9.16 -5.70
CA LEU A 14 3.90 8.56 -5.97
C LEU A 14 2.75 9.38 -5.40
N ASN A 15 3.03 10.41 -4.59
CA ASN A 15 2.01 11.26 -4.01
C ASN A 15 1.97 12.65 -4.66
N ILE A 16 0.76 13.21 -4.74
CA ILE A 16 0.48 14.60 -5.13
C ILE A 16 -0.44 15.18 -4.07
N GLY A 17 0.06 16.14 -3.30
CA GLY A 17 -0.63 16.65 -2.11
C GLY A 17 -0.93 15.52 -1.12
N GLU A 18 -2.18 15.41 -0.71
CA GLU A 18 -2.65 14.43 0.29
C GLU A 18 -2.91 13.02 -0.26
N LYS A 19 -2.64 12.78 -1.56
CA LYS A 19 -3.05 11.56 -2.25
C LYS A 19 -1.86 10.76 -2.75
N ILE A 20 -1.86 9.46 -2.49
CA ILE A 20 -0.97 8.50 -3.15
C ILE A 20 -1.67 8.01 -4.41
N VAL A 21 -1.01 8.12 -5.56
CA VAL A 21 -1.55 7.77 -6.87
C VAL A 21 -0.89 6.49 -7.36
N LEU A 22 -1.68 5.44 -7.58
CA LEU A 22 -1.20 4.16 -8.10
C LEU A 22 -1.98 3.75 -9.35
N SER A 23 -1.32 3.00 -10.23
CA SER A 23 -2.02 2.31 -11.32
C SER A 23 -2.58 0.98 -10.82
N VAL A 24 -3.82 0.68 -11.17
CA VAL A 24 -4.48 -0.59 -10.84
C VAL A 24 -4.75 -1.42 -12.08
N LYS A 25 -4.63 -2.74 -11.95
CA LYS A 25 -5.17 -3.72 -12.92
C LYS A 25 -6.07 -4.70 -12.18
N VAL A 26 -7.33 -4.79 -12.61
CA VAL A 26 -8.29 -5.81 -12.17
C VAL A 26 -8.24 -6.97 -13.18
N GLU A 27 -8.59 -8.19 -12.76
CA GLU A 27 -8.47 -9.44 -13.57
C GLU A 27 -9.12 -9.36 -14.98
N SER A 28 -10.01 -8.41 -15.24
CA SER A 28 -10.74 -8.24 -16.51
C SER A 28 -10.22 -7.13 -17.43
N GLU A 29 -8.91 -6.88 -17.48
CA GLU A 29 -8.25 -5.88 -18.38
C GLU A 29 -8.54 -4.40 -18.07
N HIS A 30 -9.39 -4.10 -17.09
CA HIS A 30 -9.63 -2.72 -16.67
C HIS A 30 -8.41 -2.18 -15.90
N LYS A 31 -7.69 -1.29 -16.57
CA LYS A 31 -6.61 -0.48 -15.99
C LYS A 31 -7.15 0.88 -15.59
N GLY A 32 -6.59 1.45 -14.53
CA GLY A 32 -6.92 2.82 -14.18
C GLY A 32 -6.05 3.35 -13.05
N LEU A 33 -6.42 4.52 -12.56
CA LEU A 33 -5.76 5.15 -11.42
C LEU A 33 -6.63 5.05 -10.17
N ILE A 34 -5.96 4.84 -9.06
CA ILE A 34 -6.54 4.82 -7.73
C ILE A 34 -5.78 5.82 -6.86
N LEU A 35 -6.51 6.55 -6.04
CA LEU A 35 -5.96 7.54 -5.13
C LEU A 35 -6.28 7.14 -3.70
N PHE A 36 -5.24 6.84 -2.93
CA PHE A 36 -5.32 6.61 -1.49
C PHE A 36 -5.05 7.90 -0.73
N GLU A 37 -5.52 7.98 0.52
CA GLU A 37 -5.05 9.02 1.44
C GLU A 37 -3.60 8.73 1.86
N LYS A 38 -2.80 9.79 2.09
CA LYS A 38 -1.43 9.65 2.58
C LYS A 38 -1.34 9.16 4.04
N GLU A 39 -2.42 9.33 4.79
CA GLU A 39 -2.53 8.99 6.20
C GLU A 39 -2.68 7.47 6.38
N LEU A 40 -1.77 6.85 7.13
CA LEU A 40 -1.82 5.42 7.41
C LEU A 40 -3.04 5.08 8.28
N GLY A 41 -3.75 4.01 7.92
CA GLY A 41 -5.02 3.64 8.56
C GLY A 41 -6.24 4.35 7.97
N ASN A 42 -6.05 5.24 6.99
CA ASN A 42 -7.14 5.87 6.27
C ASN A 42 -7.39 5.18 4.92
N TYR A 43 -8.42 4.32 4.89
CA TYR A 43 -8.76 3.47 3.74
C TYR A 43 -9.72 4.14 2.75
N LYS A 44 -9.88 5.47 2.82
CA LYS A 44 -10.66 6.20 1.82
C LYS A 44 -9.92 6.17 0.49
N VAL A 45 -10.64 5.76 -0.55
CA VAL A 45 -10.10 5.62 -1.89
C VAL A 45 -10.94 6.39 -2.88
N LYS A 46 -10.28 7.10 -3.81
CA LYS A 46 -10.93 7.66 -5.00
C LYS A 46 -10.47 6.90 -6.24
N LYS A 47 -11.40 6.63 -7.14
CA LYS A 47 -11.16 5.98 -8.42
C LYS A 47 -12.20 6.46 -9.43
N HIS A 48 -11.96 6.21 -10.70
CA HIS A 48 -12.98 6.42 -11.73
C HIS A 48 -14.12 5.40 -11.57
N ASP A 49 -15.37 5.80 -11.82
CA ASP A 49 -16.56 4.94 -11.62
C ASP A 49 -16.57 3.69 -12.50
N LEU A 50 -15.94 3.78 -13.68
CA LEU A 50 -15.76 2.65 -14.60
C LEU A 50 -14.81 1.56 -14.07
N ILE A 51 -14.00 1.84 -13.05
CA ILE A 51 -13.16 0.82 -12.42
C ILE A 51 -14.03 0.04 -11.45
N GLN A 52 -14.48 -1.15 -11.86
CA GLN A 52 -15.32 -2.01 -11.06
C GLN A 52 -14.53 -3.19 -10.50
N TYR A 53 -14.73 -3.46 -9.21
CA TYR A 53 -14.22 -4.60 -8.47
C TYR A 53 -15.18 -4.89 -7.32
N LYS A 54 -15.17 -6.13 -6.83
CA LYS A 54 -16.01 -6.60 -5.72
C LYS A 54 -15.16 -6.82 -4.48
N LYS A 55 -15.81 -6.79 -3.31
CA LYS A 55 -15.15 -7.15 -2.05
C LYS A 55 -14.56 -8.57 -2.18
N GLY A 56 -13.30 -8.73 -1.80
CA GLY A 56 -12.54 -9.98 -1.95
C GLY A 56 -11.71 -10.09 -3.23
N ASP A 57 -11.88 -9.20 -4.22
CA ASP A 57 -11.06 -9.24 -5.43
C ASP A 57 -9.60 -8.91 -5.11
N LEU A 58 -8.67 -9.61 -5.75
CA LEU A 58 -7.24 -9.30 -5.70
C LEU A 58 -6.90 -8.30 -6.80
N ILE A 59 -6.44 -7.11 -6.42
CA ILE A 59 -6.05 -6.05 -7.37
C ILE A 59 -4.54 -5.99 -7.53
N GLY A 60 -4.07 -5.83 -8.76
CA GLY A 60 -2.65 -5.53 -9.01
C GLY A 60 -2.40 -4.03 -8.89
N PHE A 61 -1.45 -3.63 -8.02
CA PHE A 61 -0.94 -2.26 -7.96
C PHE A 61 0.39 -2.14 -8.71
N TYR A 62 0.52 -1.06 -9.45
CA TYR A 62 1.67 -0.75 -10.29
C TYR A 62 2.08 0.71 -10.12
N CYS A 63 3.36 0.97 -10.32
CA CYS A 63 3.86 2.34 -10.39
C CYS A 63 3.26 3.06 -11.62
N PRO A 64 2.67 4.26 -11.47
CA PRO A 64 2.15 5.01 -12.62
C PRO A 64 3.26 5.57 -13.53
N ILE A 65 4.51 5.58 -13.05
CA ILE A 65 5.65 6.18 -13.77
C ILE A 65 6.46 5.11 -14.51
N CYS A 66 6.88 4.03 -13.84
CA CYS A 66 7.67 2.96 -14.47
C CYS A 66 6.86 1.70 -14.79
N HIS A 67 5.58 1.64 -14.43
CA HIS A 67 4.69 0.49 -14.66
C HIS A 67 5.11 -0.83 -13.99
N GLU A 68 6.15 -0.81 -13.16
CA GLU A 68 6.55 -1.97 -12.38
C GLU A 68 5.48 -2.39 -11.36
N ASN A 69 5.38 -3.69 -11.16
CA ASN A 69 4.47 -4.28 -10.19
C ASN A 69 4.96 -4.00 -8.76
N LEU A 70 4.06 -3.47 -7.92
CA LEU A 70 4.36 -3.09 -6.54
C LEU A 70 4.08 -4.22 -5.53
N ALA A 71 3.80 -5.45 -5.98
CA ALA A 71 3.58 -6.58 -5.08
C ALA A 71 4.80 -6.85 -4.19
N ALA A 72 4.55 -7.00 -2.88
CA ALA A 72 5.54 -7.36 -1.87
C ALA A 72 5.83 -8.86 -1.87
N LYS A 73 6.24 -9.40 -3.03
CA LYS A 73 6.38 -10.86 -3.27
C LYS A 73 7.26 -11.60 -2.27
N ASN A 74 8.22 -10.90 -1.65
CA ASN A 74 9.11 -11.49 -0.64
C ASN A 74 8.46 -11.61 0.75
N VAL A 75 7.26 -11.05 0.95
CA VAL A 75 6.53 -11.06 2.22
C VAL A 75 5.23 -11.83 2.06
N ASN A 76 4.33 -11.36 1.20
CA ASN A 76 3.06 -12.02 0.90
C ASN A 76 2.51 -11.51 -0.44
N GLU A 77 1.92 -12.39 -1.25
CA GLU A 77 1.37 -12.03 -2.57
C GLU A 77 0.15 -11.10 -2.50
N ASN A 78 -0.55 -11.05 -1.37
CA ASN A 78 -1.68 -10.16 -1.13
C ASN A 78 -1.25 -8.77 -0.67
N LEU A 79 0.04 -8.50 -0.49
CA LEU A 79 0.53 -7.18 -0.10
C LEU A 79 1.17 -6.46 -1.29
N ALA A 80 1.03 -5.14 -1.32
CA ALA A 80 1.83 -4.23 -2.13
C ALA A 80 2.77 -3.41 -1.24
N GLU A 81 3.90 -2.96 -1.78
CA GLU A 81 4.94 -2.19 -1.09
C GLU A 81 5.18 -0.84 -1.78
N VAL A 82 5.22 0.21 -0.98
CA VAL A 82 5.75 1.54 -1.34
C VAL A 82 6.73 1.99 -0.28
N LEU A 83 7.55 2.99 -0.60
CA LEU A 83 8.48 3.59 0.34
C LEU A 83 7.87 4.89 0.87
N MET A 84 7.82 5.05 2.17
CA MET A 84 7.42 6.30 2.84
C MET A 84 8.67 7.02 3.30
N VAL A 85 8.74 8.32 3.05
CA VAL A 85 9.84 9.20 3.46
C VAL A 85 9.26 10.32 4.32
N ASP A 86 9.81 10.48 5.53
CA ASP A 86 9.41 11.56 6.44
C ASP A 86 10.20 12.87 6.19
N GLU A 87 9.91 13.91 6.96
CA GLU A 87 10.57 15.23 6.84
C GLU A 87 12.07 15.21 7.18
N LYS A 88 12.56 14.14 7.80
CA LYS A 88 13.97 13.95 8.18
C LYS A 88 14.68 13.03 7.19
N ASP A 89 14.07 12.75 6.03
CA ASP A 89 14.53 11.80 5.03
C ASP A 89 14.70 10.36 5.56
N ASN A 90 14.04 9.99 6.66
CA ASN A 90 13.98 8.60 7.09
C ASN A 90 13.04 7.83 6.17
N GLU A 91 13.50 6.66 5.73
CA GLU A 91 12.74 5.79 4.84
C GLU A 91 12.13 4.62 5.59
N TYR A 92 10.87 4.34 5.27
CA TYR A 92 10.10 3.23 5.81
C TYR A 92 9.48 2.43 4.66
N LYS A 93 9.40 1.11 4.82
CA LYS A 93 8.57 0.30 3.92
C LYS A 93 7.14 0.37 4.40
N VAL A 94 6.23 0.76 3.53
CA VAL A 94 4.79 0.70 3.78
C VAL A 94 4.19 -0.38 2.92
N MET A 95 3.57 -1.35 3.56
CA MET A 95 2.88 -2.45 2.90
C MET A 95 1.39 -2.41 3.19
N PHE A 96 0.56 -2.67 2.20
CA PHE A 96 -0.90 -2.65 2.35
C PHE A 96 -1.56 -3.74 1.51
N SER A 97 -2.75 -4.17 1.96
CA SER A 97 -3.49 -5.23 1.29
C SER A 97 -3.94 -4.84 -0.12
N LYS A 98 -3.86 -5.83 -1.02
CA LYS A 98 -4.37 -5.82 -2.38
C LYS A 98 -5.80 -6.36 -2.48
N ILE A 99 -6.33 -6.92 -1.39
CA ILE A 99 -7.68 -7.48 -1.36
C ILE A 99 -8.68 -6.36 -1.13
N VAL A 100 -9.66 -6.23 -2.01
CA VAL A 100 -10.70 -5.21 -1.89
C VAL A 100 -11.50 -5.39 -0.60
N GLY A 101 -11.58 -4.31 0.18
CA GLY A 101 -12.31 -4.27 1.44
C GLY A 101 -11.56 -4.93 2.60
N GLU A 102 -10.27 -5.22 2.41
CA GLU A 102 -9.36 -5.61 3.49
C GLU A 102 -8.54 -4.40 3.92
N HIS A 103 -8.66 -4.04 5.20
CA HIS A 103 -8.03 -2.87 5.78
C HIS A 103 -6.84 -3.31 6.63
N ALA A 104 -5.71 -3.53 5.96
CA ALA A 104 -4.44 -3.85 6.61
C ALA A 104 -3.33 -2.99 6.00
N THR A 105 -2.61 -2.26 6.84
CA THR A 105 -1.43 -1.49 6.45
C THR A 105 -0.35 -1.63 7.51
N TYR A 106 0.90 -1.76 7.06
CA TYR A 106 2.06 -1.97 7.90
C TYR A 106 3.13 -0.96 7.52
N LYS A 107 3.65 -0.22 8.49
CA LYS A 107 4.85 0.59 8.33
C LYS A 107 6.00 -0.12 9.03
N VAL A 108 7.02 -0.47 8.27
CA VAL A 108 8.14 -1.31 8.69
C VAL A 108 9.42 -0.50 8.63
N SER A 109 10.16 -0.54 9.74
CA SER A 109 11.54 -0.08 9.90
C SER A 109 12.40 -1.23 10.43
N ASP A 110 13.71 -1.04 10.53
CA ASP A 110 14.63 -2.09 10.98
C ASP A 110 14.34 -2.62 12.40
N SER A 111 13.72 -1.81 13.26
CA SER A 111 13.51 -2.14 14.67
C SER A 111 12.03 -2.20 15.09
N LYS A 112 11.12 -1.69 14.25
CA LYS A 112 9.70 -1.56 14.61
C LYS A 112 8.80 -1.76 13.40
N VAL A 113 7.71 -2.49 13.65
CA VAL A 113 6.53 -2.57 12.77
C VAL A 113 5.36 -1.88 13.46
N GLU A 114 4.71 -0.99 12.74
CA GLU A 114 3.46 -0.33 13.13
C GLU A 114 2.35 -0.84 12.22
N SER A 115 1.23 -1.29 12.79
CA SER A 115 0.13 -1.90 12.05
C SER A 115 -1.17 -1.10 12.21
N PHE A 116 -1.94 -1.01 11.12
CA PHE A 116 -3.14 -0.18 11.01
C PHE A 116 -4.27 -0.95 10.33
N GLY A 117 -5.51 -0.61 10.70
CA GLY A 117 -6.74 -1.18 10.14
C GLY A 117 -7.32 -2.35 10.94
N GLU A 118 -8.55 -2.75 10.60
CA GLU A 118 -9.29 -3.81 11.31
C GLU A 118 -8.77 -5.21 10.97
N ASP A 119 -8.14 -5.38 9.80
CA ASP A 119 -7.58 -6.65 9.33
C ASP A 119 -6.08 -6.77 9.61
N LYS A 120 -5.51 -5.89 10.44
CA LYS A 120 -4.06 -5.76 10.68
C LYS A 120 -3.39 -7.03 11.21
N GLU A 121 -4.12 -7.95 11.81
CA GLU A 121 -3.57 -9.21 12.33
C GLU A 121 -3.29 -10.25 11.22
N LYS A 122 -3.85 -10.08 10.01
CA LYS A 122 -3.74 -11.09 8.93
C LYS A 122 -2.31 -11.37 8.49
N TYR A 123 -1.47 -10.33 8.40
CA TYR A 123 -0.11 -10.46 7.88
C TYR A 123 0.98 -10.09 8.88
N ILE A 124 0.64 -9.83 10.15
CA ILE A 124 1.61 -9.35 11.14
C ILE A 124 2.74 -10.37 11.38
N ASN A 125 2.43 -11.67 11.29
CA ASN A 125 3.38 -12.76 11.45
C ASN A 125 4.50 -12.79 10.40
N PHE A 126 4.30 -12.16 9.23
CA PHE A 126 5.34 -12.08 8.20
C PHE A 126 6.45 -11.07 8.53
N PHE A 127 6.26 -10.25 9.58
CA PHE A 127 7.23 -9.25 10.00
C PHE A 127 7.99 -9.62 11.28
N GLY A 128 7.91 -10.89 11.71
CA GLY A 128 8.67 -11.40 12.86
C GLY A 128 8.19 -10.91 14.22
N HIS A 129 7.03 -10.24 14.30
CA HIS A 129 6.42 -9.89 15.57
C HIS A 129 5.75 -11.10 16.22
N THR A 130 6.13 -11.40 17.45
CA THR A 130 5.29 -12.16 18.37
C THR A 130 4.04 -11.32 18.69
N PRO A 131 2.82 -11.85 18.54
CA PRO A 131 1.61 -11.10 18.89
C PRO A 131 1.64 -10.69 20.37
N THR A 132 1.53 -9.40 20.64
CA THR A 132 1.26 -8.89 21.99
C THR A 132 -0.24 -9.01 22.22
N TYR A 133 -0.63 -10.02 23.00
CA TYR A 133 -1.97 -10.08 23.58
C TYR A 133 -2.02 -9.06 24.73
N GLU A 134 -2.81 -8.00 24.57
CA GLU A 134 -3.25 -7.15 25.69
C GLU A 134 -4.34 -7.87 26.50
#